data_AF-A0A9D4KVY4-F1
#
_entry.id   AF-A0A9D4KVY4-F1
#
_cell.length_a   1.000
_cell.length_b   1.000
_cell.length_c   1.000
_cell.angle_alpha   90.00
_cell.angle_beta   90.00
_cell.angle_gamma   90.00
#
_symmetry.space_group_name_H-M   'P 1'
#
loop_
_entity.id
_entity.type
_entity.pdbx_description
1 polymer ?
#
loop_
_entity_poly.entity_id
_entity_poly.type
_entity_poly.pdbx_seq_one_letter_code
_entity_poly.pdbx_strand_id
1 'polypeptide(L)' 'MSSRNMSPGLVRVNFDPPQTLMLISGIGPKLARVIVQLRKGSGNLDLDTLEVLIGRPLSERELD' A
#
# COMPACT_ATOMS: atom_id res chain seq x y z
N MET A 1 -19.43 -7.82 -20.93
CA MET A 1 -19.45 -7.32 -19.55
C MET A 1 -18.02 -7.16 -19.07
N SER A 2 -17.66 -5.90 -18.80
CA SER A 2 -16.50 -5.42 -18.03
C SER A 2 -15.12 -5.87 -18.48
N SER A 3 -14.47 -5.01 -19.28
CA SER A 3 -13.02 -4.87 -19.36
C SER A 3 -12.48 -4.87 -17.92
N ARG A 4 -11.89 -5.99 -17.50
CA ARG A 4 -11.01 -5.99 -16.34
C ARG A 4 -9.82 -5.16 -16.76
N ASN A 5 -9.84 -3.89 -16.37
CA ASN A 5 -8.70 -3.01 -16.38
C ASN A 5 -7.64 -3.67 -15.48
N MET A 6 -6.85 -4.58 -16.06
CA MET A 6 -5.68 -5.17 -15.42
C MET A 6 -4.62 -4.07 -15.37
N SER A 7 -4.72 -3.16 -14.39
CA SER A 7 -3.60 -2.33 -13.99
C SER A 7 -2.48 -3.27 -13.53
N PRO A 8 -1.28 -3.23 -14.12
CA PRO A 8 -0.18 -4.07 -13.66
C PRO A 8 0.13 -3.69 -12.20
N GLY A 9 0.01 -4.63 -11.27
CA GLY A 9 0.55 -4.45 -9.91
C GLY A 9 -0.22 -3.52 -8.98
N LEU A 10 -1.56 -3.66 -8.89
CA LEU A 10 -2.32 -3.05 -7.80
C LEU A 10 -1.93 -3.74 -6.48
N VAL A 11 -0.92 -3.21 -5.77
CA VAL A 11 -0.51 -3.72 -4.47
C VAL A 11 -1.66 -3.54 -3.48
N ARG A 12 -2.23 -4.65 -3.03
CA ARG A 12 -3.34 -4.69 -2.09
C ARG A 12 -2.79 -4.65 -0.68
N VAL A 13 -2.58 -3.45 -0.15
CA VAL A 13 -1.88 -3.24 1.13
C VAL A 13 -2.44 -4.06 2.31
N ASN A 14 -3.75 -4.31 2.31
CA ASN A 14 -4.43 -5.10 3.33
C ASN A 14 -4.28 -6.63 3.19
N PHE A 15 -3.79 -7.12 2.05
CA PHE A 15 -3.75 -8.54 1.74
C PHE A 15 -2.34 -9.02 1.36
N ASP A 16 -1.60 -8.21 0.62
CA ASP A 16 -0.33 -8.60 0.02
C ASP A 16 0.78 -8.82 1.07
N PRO A 17 1.73 -9.71 0.78
CA PRO A 17 2.84 -9.97 1.70
C PRO A 17 3.81 -8.78 1.75
N PRO A 18 4.62 -8.64 2.82
CA PRO A 18 5.51 -7.50 3.01
C PRO A 18 6.49 -7.28 1.85
N GLN A 19 6.91 -8.35 1.18
CA GLN A 19 7.77 -8.28 -0.01
C GLN A 19 7.09 -7.54 -1.17
N THR A 20 5.79 -7.75 -1.37
CA THR A 20 5.00 -7.05 -2.40
C THR A 20 4.72 -5.61 -1.98
N LEU A 21 4.54 -5.34 -0.68
CA LEU A 21 4.41 -3.97 -0.17
C LEU A 21 5.66 -3.13 -0.45
N MET A 22 6.84 -3.75 -0.46
CA MET A 22 8.11 -3.07 -0.77
C MET A 22 8.22 -2.62 -2.23
N LEU A 23 7.32 -3.08 -3.12
CA LEU A 23 7.23 -2.57 -4.49
C LEU A 23 6.64 -1.16 -4.55
N ILE A 24 5.94 -0.74 -3.50
CA ILE A 24 5.45 0.64 -3.37
C ILE A 24 6.64 1.54 -3.06
N SER A 25 6.97 2.44 -3.98
CA SER A 25 8.07 3.38 -3.80
C SER A 25 7.83 4.25 -2.55
N GLY A 26 8.77 4.19 -1.60
CA GLY A 26 8.63 4.79 -0.27
C GLY A 26 8.38 3.78 0.86
N ILE A 27 8.02 2.54 0.55
CA ILE A 27 7.83 1.47 1.54
C ILE A 27 9.07 0.58 1.59
N GLY A 28 9.92 0.82 2.58
CA GLY A 28 11.05 -0.07 2.90
C GLY A 28 10.64 -1.30 3.72
N PRO A 29 11.57 -2.24 3.97
CA PRO A 29 11.29 -3.46 4.75
C PRO A 29 10.81 -3.18 6.17
N LYS A 30 11.23 -2.06 6.77
CA LYS A 30 10.75 -1.61 8.08
C LYS A 30 9.27 -1.22 8.03
N LEU A 31 8.86 -0.41 7.05
CA LEU A 31 7.48 0.02 6.88
C LEU A 31 6.57 -1.14 6.46
N ALA A 32 7.02 -2.00 5.56
CA ALA A 32 6.27 -3.20 5.17
C ALA A 32 5.90 -4.10 6.36
N ARG A 33 6.82 -4.27 7.32
CA ARG A 33 6.53 -5.01 8.57
C ARG A 33 5.52 -4.28 9.44
N VAL A 34 5.64 -2.97 9.58
CA VAL A 34 4.70 -2.15 10.36
C VAL A 34 3.29 -2.24 9.77
N ILE A 35 3.14 -2.14 8.45
CA ILE A 35 1.85 -2.29 7.75
C ILE A 35 1.22 -3.66 8.04
N VAL A 36 2.00 -4.74 7.95
CA VAL A 36 1.50 -6.10 8.25
C VAL A 36 1.09 -6.24 9.72
N GLN A 37 1.79 -5.58 10.64
CA GLN A 37 1.42 -5.57 12.06
C GLN A 37 0.15 -4.76 12.32
N LEU A 38 0.05 -3.57 11.73
CA LEU A 38 -1.10 -2.69 11.91
C LEU A 38 -2.37 -3.32 11.35
N ARG A 39 -2.32 -3.98 10.18
CA ARG A 39 -3.49 -4.67 9.64
C ARG A 39 -3.92 -5.89 10.48
N LYS A 40 -2.96 -6.56 11.13
CA LYS A 40 -3.26 -7.67 12.05
C LYS A 40 -3.94 -7.19 13.34
N GLY A 41 -3.58 -6.01 13.83
CA GLY A 41 -4.13 -5.45 15.08
C GLY A 41 -5.41 -4.64 14.88
N SER A 42 -5.52 -3.91 13.77
CA SER A 42 -6.59 -2.92 13.54
C SER A 42 -7.58 -3.32 12.44
N GLY A 43 -7.29 -4.37 11.66
CA GLY A 43 -8.10 -4.79 10.51
C GLY A 43 -7.61 -4.17 9.19
N ASN A 44 -8.52 -3.66 8.36
CA ASN A 44 -8.10 -2.98 7.12
C ASN A 44 -7.45 -1.64 7.45
N LEU A 45 -6.33 -1.35 6.78
CA LEU A 45 -5.68 -0.04 6.79
C LEU A 45 -6.35 0.86 5.77
N ASP A 46 -6.71 2.05 6.24
CA ASP A 46 -7.16 3.15 5.41
C ASP A 46 -5.97 3.82 4.71
N LEU A 47 -6.27 4.47 3.59
CA LEU A 47 -5.27 5.17 2.78
C LEU A 47 -4.54 6.26 3.58
N ASP A 48 -5.28 6.99 4.42
CA ASP A 48 -4.76 8.05 5.29
C ASP A 48 -3.69 7.53 6.26
N THR A 49 -3.94 6.35 6.86
CA THR A 49 -2.95 5.70 7.73
C THR A 49 -1.68 5.34 6.98
N LEU A 50 -1.79 4.92 5.71
CA LEU A 50 -0.63 4.63 4.88
C LEU A 50 0.14 5.88 4.48
N GLU A 51 -0.55 6.97 4.17
CA GLU A 51 0.07 8.27 3.88
C GLU A 51 0.87 8.79 5.08
N VAL A 52 0.32 8.68 6.30
CA VAL A 52 1.02 9.02 7.54
C VAL A 52 2.26 8.15 7.74
N LEU A 53 2.18 6.84 7.47
CA LEU A 53 3.32 5.92 7.61
C LEU A 53 4.44 6.17 6.62
N ILE A 54 4.09 6.52 5.38
CA ILE A 54 5.05 6.83 4.31
C ILE A 54 5.59 8.25 4.47
N GLY A 55 4.87 9.11 5.21
CA GLY A 55 5.18 10.52 5.43
C GLY A 55 5.01 11.36 4.17
N ARG A 56 4.17 10.89 3.22
CA ARG A 56 3.94 11.51 1.91
C ARG A 56 2.51 11.21 1.46
N PRO A 57 1.80 12.17 0.84
CA PRO A 57 0.52 11.88 0.21
C PRO A 57 0.72 10.93 -0.97
N LEU A 58 -0.06 9.85 -0.99
CA LEU A 58 -0.14 8.91 -2.12
C LEU A 58 -0.90 9.54 -3.29
N SER A 59 -1.67 10.60 -3.01
CA SER A 59 -2.45 11.38 -3.98
C SER A 59 -1.60 12.21 -4.97
N GLU A 60 -0.30 12.41 -4.72
CA GLU A 60 0.59 13.20 -5.61
C GLU A 60 1.32 12.37 -6.68
N ARG A 61 0.98 11.07 -6.86
CA ARG A 61 1.70 10.19 -7.81
C ARG A 61 1.04 9.99 -9.18
N GLU A 62 0.04 10.77 -9.54
CA GLU A 62 -0.59 10.74 -10.87
C GLU A 62 -0.61 12.15 -11.49
N LEU A 63 0.54 12.78 -11.71
CA LEU A 63 0.67 13.94 -12.62
C LEU A 63 2.06 13.95 -13.28
N ASP A 64 2.29 13.03 -14.22
CA ASP A 64 2.82 13.32 -15.57
C ASP A 64 2.56 12.12 -16.50
#